data_AF-A0A7X9IJE0-F1
#
_entry.id   AF-A0A7X9IJE0-F1
#
_cell.length_a   1.000
_cell.length_b   1.000
_cell.length_c   1.000
_cell.angle_alpha   90.00
_cell.angle_beta   90.00
_cell.angle_gamma   90.00
#
_symmetry.space_group_name_H-M   'P 1'
#
loop_
_entity.id
_entity.type
_entity.pdbx_description
1 polymer ?
#
loop_
_entity_poly.entity_id
_entity_poly.type
_entity_poly.pdbx_seq_one_letter_code
_entity_poly.pdbx_strand_id
1 'polypeptide(L)' 'MSDPSPNKKAEWAARAARKKAIVPEYFEVSPHKVIIHCGSCGHIFTRTLILRLDEPVFVCPLPHCKARNWVPVTFDLK' A
#
# COMPACT_ATOMS: atom_id res chain seq x y z
N MET A 1 -9.86 -7.91 8.77
CA MET A 1 -9.33 -6.70 9.44
C MET A 1 -10.37 -5.60 9.31
N SER A 2 -10.77 -4.98 10.42
CA SER A 2 -11.81 -3.94 10.46
C SER A 2 -11.39 -2.72 9.64
N ASP A 3 -12.32 -2.17 8.85
CA ASP A 3 -12.12 -0.93 8.10
C ASP A 3 -11.48 0.16 8.99
N PRO A 4 -10.39 0.81 8.55
CA PRO A 4 -9.80 1.88 9.33
C PRO A 4 -10.82 3.01 9.50
N SER A 5 -10.92 3.54 10.73
CA SER A 5 -11.79 4.67 11.02
C SER A 5 -11.53 5.84 10.08
N PRO A 6 -12.53 6.69 9.77
CA PRO A 6 -12.37 7.81 8.83
C PRO A 6 -11.17 8.71 9.14
N ASN A 7 -10.87 8.93 10.43
CA ASN A 7 -9.71 9.70 10.87
C ASN A 7 -8.38 9.05 10.51
N LYS A 8 -8.27 7.71 10.58
CA LYS A 8 -7.07 6.98 10.14
C LYS A 8 -6.89 7.05 8.62
N LYS A 9 -7.99 6.99 7.86
CA LYS A 9 -7.93 7.13 6.38
C LYS A 9 -7.38 8.51 5.98
N ALA A 10 -7.81 9.58 6.65
CA ALA A 10 -7.30 10.93 6.39
C ALA A 10 -5.80 11.08 6.74
N GLU A 11 -5.37 10.52 7.88
CA GLU A 11 -3.95 10.53 8.27
C GLU A 11 -3.08 9.77 7.24
N TRP A 12 -3.55 8.60 6.80
CA TRP A 12 -2.87 7.79 5.79
C TRP A 12 -2.81 8.51 4.44
N ALA A 13 -3.89 9.17 4.02
CA ALA A 13 -3.89 9.97 2.81
C ALA A 13 -2.86 11.11 2.86
N ALA A 14 -2.77 11.83 3.99
CA ALA A 14 -1.78 12.88 4.18
C ALA A 14 -0.34 12.33 4.14
N ARG A 15 -0.09 11.16 4.75
CA ARG A 15 1.21 10.47 4.72
C ARG A 15 1.58 9.99 3.31
N ALA A 16 0.64 9.38 2.59
CA ALA A 16 0.83 8.94 1.22
C ALA A 16 1.17 10.13 0.29
N ALA A 17 0.45 11.24 0.44
CA ALA A 17 0.69 12.46 -0.35
C ALA A 17 2.11 13.00 -0.16
N ARG A 18 2.64 13.02 1.07
CA ARG A 18 4.05 13.39 1.35
C ARG A 18 5.07 12.52 0.62
N LYS A 19 4.71 11.26 0.32
CA LYS A 19 5.54 10.30 -0.43
C LYS A 19 5.27 10.29 -1.95
N LYS A 20 4.47 11.24 -2.44
CA LYS A 20 3.96 11.28 -3.83
C LYS A 20 3.30 9.94 -4.22
N ALA A 21 2.45 9.44 -3.33
CA ALA A 21 1.78 8.15 -3.44
C ALA A 21 0.31 8.27 -3.01
N ILE A 22 -0.46 7.22 -3.28
CA ILE A 22 -1.85 7.06 -2.83
C ILE A 22 -1.93 5.90 -1.84
N VAL A 23 -2.97 5.91 -1.01
CA VAL A 23 -3.31 4.73 -0.19
C VAL A 23 -4.00 3.71 -1.12
N PRO A 24 -3.61 2.42 -1.09
CA PRO A 24 -4.36 1.37 -1.74
C PRO A 24 -5.82 1.39 -1.32
N GLU A 25 -6.71 0.97 -2.20
CA GLU A 25 -8.11 0.73 -1.83
C GLU A 25 -8.20 -0.35 -0.74
N TYR A 26 -7.38 -1.39 -0.91
CA TYR A 26 -7.22 -2.49 0.01
C TYR A 26 -5.80 -3.06 -0.10
N PHE A 27 -5.28 -3.62 0.98
CA PHE A 27 -4.07 -4.42 0.95
C PHE A 27 -4.08 -5.49 2.04
N GLU A 28 -3.42 -6.61 1.75
CA GLU A 28 -3.21 -7.70 2.70
C GLU A 28 -1.72 -8.02 2.77
N VAL A 29 -1.20 -8.13 3.99
CA VAL A 29 0.21 -8.43 4.24
C VAL A 29 0.34 -9.84 4.79
N SER A 30 1.19 -10.63 4.14
CA SER A 30 1.64 -11.95 4.59
C SER A 30 3.17 -11.92 4.80
N PRO A 31 3.77 -12.93 5.47
CA PRO A 31 5.18 -12.88 5.89
C PRO A 31 6.23 -12.62 4.79
N HIS A 32 5.92 -12.79 3.51
CA HIS A 32 6.87 -12.50 2.43
C HIS A 32 6.25 -11.72 1.26
N LYS A 33 4.97 -11.38 1.35
CA LYS A 33 4.20 -10.85 0.22
C LYS A 33 3.17 -9.85 0.71
N VAL A 34 2.86 -8.91 -0.18
CA VAL A 34 1.72 -8.02 -0.03
C VAL A 34 0.84 -8.14 -1.26
N ILE A 35 -0.46 -8.31 -1.03
CA ILE A 35 -1.51 -8.20 -2.04
C ILE A 35 -2.04 -6.79 -1.97
N ILE A 36 -2.11 -6.09 -3.11
CA ILE A 36 -2.47 -4.67 -3.18
C ILE A 36 -3.58 -4.51 -4.20
N HIS A 37 -4.66 -3.86 -3.78
CA HIS A 37 -5.70 -3.34 -4.68
C HIS A 37 -5.40 -1.88 -4.94
N CYS A 38 -5.07 -1.57 -6.20
CA CYS A 38 -4.63 -0.24 -6.59
C CYS A 38 -5.70 0.82 -6.27
N GLY A 39 -5.38 1.81 -5.44
CA GLY A 39 -6.32 2.88 -5.07
C GLY A 39 -6.73 3.80 -6.22
N SER A 40 -6.15 3.64 -7.42
CA SER A 40 -6.46 4.44 -8.61
C SER A 40 -7.26 3.69 -9.67
N CYS A 41 -6.97 2.41 -9.91
CA CYS A 41 -7.61 1.63 -10.99
C CYS A 41 -8.28 0.34 -10.52
N GLY A 42 -8.23 0.02 -9.21
CA GLY A 42 -8.77 -1.20 -8.63
C GLY A 42 -8.01 -2.49 -8.98
N HIS A 43 -6.99 -2.43 -9.84
CA HIS A 43 -6.24 -3.62 -10.22
C HIS A 43 -5.51 -4.25 -9.04
N ILE A 44 -5.66 -5.56 -8.92
CA ILE A 44 -5.06 -6.38 -7.87
C ILE A 44 -3.70 -6.88 -8.34
N PHE A 45 -2.66 -6.65 -7.54
CA PHE A 45 -1.32 -7.15 -7.84
C PHE A 45 -0.56 -7.54 -6.57
N THR A 46 0.38 -8.47 -6.72
CA THR A 46 1.20 -8.99 -5.63
C THR A 46 2.65 -8.52 -5.76
N ARG A 47 3.28 -8.22 -4.63
CA ARG A 47 4.71 -7.88 -4.53
C ARG A 47 5.35 -8.62 -3.37
N THR A 48 6.61 -8.98 -3.56
CA THR A 48 7.45 -9.51 -2.47
C THR A 48 7.77 -8.38 -1.50
N LEU A 49 7.58 -8.62 -0.20
CA LEU A 49 8.02 -7.69 0.84
C LEU A 49 9.51 -7.91 1.10
N ILE A 50 10.25 -6.82 1.17
CA ILE A 50 11.66 -6.83 1.55
C ILE A 50 11.73 -6.62 3.07
N LEU A 51 12.52 -7.45 3.74
CA LEU A 51 12.74 -7.33 5.19
C LEU A 51 13.26 -5.95 5.56
N ARG A 52 12.75 -5.38 6.66
CA ARG A 52 13.13 -4.05 7.17
C ARG A 52 12.79 -2.89 6.24
N LEU A 53 11.96 -3.11 5.23
CA LEU A 53 11.45 -2.03 4.41
C LEU A 53 10.24 -1.39 5.10
N ASP A 54 10.48 -0.22 5.67
CA ASP A 54 9.43 0.55 6.32
C ASP A 54 8.56 1.24 5.28
N GLU A 55 7.25 1.04 5.41
CA GLU A 55 6.25 1.81 4.68
C GLU A 55 6.44 1.82 3.15
N PRO A 56 6.51 0.63 2.52
CA PRO A 56 6.90 0.51 1.13
C PRO A 56 5.92 1.17 0.16
N VAL A 57 6.45 1.62 -0.98
CA VAL A 57 5.67 2.14 -2.11
C VAL A 57 5.81 1.18 -3.29
N PHE A 58 4.68 0.69 -3.78
CA PHE A 58 4.61 -0.22 -4.92
C PHE A 58 3.91 0.44 -6.11
N VAL A 59 4.52 0.33 -7.28
CA VAL A 59 3.94 0.84 -8.52
C VAL A 59 3.00 -0.20 -9.12
N CYS A 60 1.78 0.22 -9.45
CA CYS A 60 0.81 -0.60 -10.17
C CYS A 60 1.43 -1.07 -11.50
N PRO A 61 1.42 -2.38 -11.81
CA PRO A 61 2.07 -2.92 -13.00
C PRO A 61 1.36 -2.54 -14.30
N LEU A 62 0.12 -2.08 -14.24
CA LEU A 62 -0.63 -1.71 -15.44
C LEU A 62 0.01 -0.49 -16.12
N PRO A 63 0.33 -0.57 -17.43
CA PRO A 63 1.08 0.47 -18.13
C PRO A 63 0.33 1.81 -18.22
N HIS A 64 -1.00 1.78 -18.16
CA HIS A 64 -1.86 2.96 -18.20
C HIS A 64 -2.14 3.58 -16.82
N CYS A 65 -1.91 2.85 -15.71
CA CYS A 65 -2.15 3.37 -14.36
C CYS A 65 -0.86 3.92 -13.74
N LYS A 66 0.17 3.07 -13.58
CA LYS A 66 1.45 3.41 -12.93
C LYS A 66 1.33 4.11 -11.57
N ALA A 67 0.17 4.01 -10.91
CA ALA A 67 -0.05 4.67 -9.62
C ALA A 67 0.87 4.08 -8.55
N ARG A 68 1.41 4.97 -7.72
CA ARG A 68 2.30 4.66 -6.59
C ARG A 68 1.45 4.38 -5.36
N ASN A 69 1.33 3.12 -4.97
CA ASN A 69 0.53 2.67 -3.84
C ASN A 69 1.42 2.52 -2.60
N TRP A 70 1.17 3.33 -1.58
CA TRP A 70 1.90 3.34 -0.33
C TRP A 70 1.22 2.45 0.71
N VAL A 71 1.95 1.46 1.23
CA VAL A 71 1.43 0.51 2.21
C VAL A 71 1.92 0.92 3.61
N PRO A 72 1.03 1.32 4.54
CA PRO A 72 1.38 1.83 5.87
C PRO A 72 1.75 0.72 6.85
N VAL A 73 2.73 -0.11 6.50
CA VAL A 73 3.21 -1.21 7.37
C VAL A 73 4.72 -1.13 7.56
N THR A 74 5.15 -1.45 8.78
CA THR A 74 6.54 -1.74 9.13
C THR A 74 6.68 -3.26 9.06
N PHE A 75 7.46 -3.75 8.11
CA PHE A 75 7.66 -5.19 7.98
C PHE A 75 8.88 -5.64 8.79
N ASP A 76 8.61 -6.21 9.97
CA ASP A 76 9.60 -6.82 10.86
C ASP A 76 9.22 -8.30 11.07
N LEU A 77 10.15 -9.21 10.79
CA LEU A 77 10.00 -10.63 11.17
C LEU A 77 10.41 -10.76 12.64
N LYS A 78 9.49 -10.47 13.55
CA LYS A 78 9.63 -10.84 14.97
C LYS A 78 9.00 -12.20 15.23
#